data_AF-A0A8S3S494-F1
#
_entry.id   AF-A0A8S3S494-F1
#
_cell.length_a   1.000
_cell.length_b   1.000
_cell.length_c   1.000
_cell.angle_alpha   90.00
_cell.angle_beta   90.00
_cell.angle_gamma   90.00
#
_symmetry.space_group_name_H-M   'P 1'
#
loop_
_entity.id
_entity.type
_entity.pdbx_description
1 polymer ?
#
loop_
_entity_poly.entity_id
_entity_poly.type
_entity_poly.pdbx_seq_one_letter_code
_entity_poly.pdbx_strand_id
1 'polypeptide(L)'
;MHRYETVLKSNDAFKKHVSWFSSSSDSKLPDIALYEYQGTYTINSNNKVRTHPNIIRQVQTEFTDKKPKEIFLQLNQDNSMTAPHDTKQIKNAKYRQKKTNKSSSSNNITDEILEVLSMLNDHPFVQQVIHKKGQVPSILCYTEQQMTDFKMFLARSDGAVGVDRTFNLGNFFVTALVYKHHRVIKKDTKDHPIFIGPMLLHKDASYKTYFSFFSHLASEFKINSLELRIPEELVFGSDDEKGDDQCNQRCIPISN
;
A
#
# COMPACT_ATOMS: atom_id res chain seq x y z
N MET A 1 -6.90 -31.74 -26.36
CA MET A 1 -7.58 -30.43 -26.19
C MET A 1 -8.62 -30.59 -25.10
N HIS A 2 -8.43 -29.94 -23.95
CA HIS A 2 -9.43 -29.91 -22.88
C HIS A 2 -10.11 -28.55 -22.87
N ARG A 3 -11.45 -28.57 -22.74
CA ARG A 3 -12.29 -27.37 -22.67
C ARG A 3 -13.18 -27.46 -21.43
N TYR A 4 -13.28 -26.37 -20.69
CA TYR A 4 -14.29 -26.25 -19.64
C TYR A 4 -14.84 -24.83 -19.61
N GLU A 5 -16.10 -24.72 -19.24
CA GLU A 5 -16.84 -23.44 -19.17
C GLU A 5 -17.09 -23.09 -17.72
N THR A 6 -16.87 -21.82 -17.38
CA THR A 6 -17.23 -21.29 -16.06
C THR A 6 -17.97 -19.98 -16.20
N VAL A 7 -18.87 -19.73 -15.26
CA VAL A 7 -19.65 -18.50 -15.19
C VAL A 7 -19.11 -17.66 -14.03
N LEU A 8 -19.05 -16.34 -14.21
CA LEU A 8 -18.62 -15.43 -13.15
C LEU A 8 -19.63 -15.48 -12.00
N LYS A 9 -19.20 -15.80 -10.78
CA LYS A 9 -20.10 -15.94 -9.60
C LYS A 9 -20.98 -14.71 -9.32
N SER A 10 -20.56 -13.53 -9.75
CA SER A 10 -21.29 -12.27 -9.55
C SER A 10 -22.21 -11.88 -10.70
N ASN A 11 -22.09 -12.52 -11.87
CA ASN A 11 -22.91 -12.20 -13.04
C ASN A 11 -22.99 -13.39 -14.01
N ASP A 12 -24.16 -14.01 -14.08
CA ASP A 12 -24.37 -15.21 -14.89
C ASP A 12 -24.32 -14.96 -16.40
N ALA A 13 -24.40 -13.70 -16.83
CA ALA A 13 -24.24 -13.29 -18.22
C ALA A 13 -22.78 -13.25 -18.68
N PHE A 14 -21.81 -13.36 -17.76
CA PHE A 14 -20.39 -13.32 -18.08
C PHE A 14 -19.81 -14.74 -18.06
N LYS A 15 -19.57 -15.27 -19.26
CA LYS A 15 -19.04 -16.62 -19.47
C LYS A 15 -17.54 -16.56 -19.75
N LYS A 16 -16.80 -17.43 -19.10
CA LYS A 16 -15.36 -17.63 -19.30
C LYS A 16 -15.15 -19.01 -19.93
N HIS A 17 -14.60 -19.01 -21.14
CA HIS A 17 -14.16 -20.22 -21.83
C HIS A 17 -12.65 -20.35 -21.67
N VAL A 18 -12.20 -21.54 -21.26
CA VAL A 18 -10.77 -21.87 -21.15
C VAL A 18 -10.45 -23.01 -22.10
N SER A 19 -9.54 -22.76 -23.03
CA SER A 19 -9.02 -23.77 -23.95
C SER A 19 -7.55 -24.05 -23.63
N TRP A 20 -7.24 -25.32 -23.35
CA TRP A 20 -5.87 -25.76 -23.06
C TRP A 20 -5.27 -26.50 -24.25
N PHE A 21 -4.08 -26.06 -24.67
CA PHE A 21 -3.27 -26.65 -25.72
C PHE A 21 -1.98 -27.16 -25.08
N SER A 22 -1.91 -28.48 -24.89
CA SER A 22 -0.69 -29.16 -24.45
C SER A 22 0.19 -29.48 -25.66
N SER A 23 1.44 -29.04 -25.62
CA SER A 23 2.45 -29.38 -26.62
C SER A 23 2.73 -30.89 -26.53
N SER A 24 2.70 -31.60 -27.66
CA SER A 24 3.10 -33.01 -27.67
C SER A 24 4.61 -33.11 -27.43
N SER A 25 5.06 -34.24 -26.89
CA SER A 25 6.40 -34.46 -26.31
C SER A 25 7.62 -34.21 -27.22
N ASP A 26 7.43 -33.72 -28.44
CA ASP A 26 8.50 -33.46 -29.41
C ASP A 26 8.47 -32.03 -30.00
N SER A 27 7.66 -31.10 -29.46
CA SER A 27 7.65 -29.69 -29.87
C SER A 27 8.20 -28.76 -28.79
N LYS A 28 9.19 -27.92 -29.14
CA LYS A 28 9.75 -26.81 -28.33
C LYS A 28 8.74 -25.71 -27.95
N LEU A 29 7.45 -25.92 -28.18
CA LEU A 29 6.41 -24.95 -27.90
C LEU A 29 5.93 -25.11 -26.45
N PRO A 30 5.75 -24.01 -25.71
CA PRO A 30 5.20 -24.04 -24.36
C PRO A 30 3.72 -24.45 -24.40
N ASP A 31 3.22 -24.99 -23.29
CA ASP A 31 1.79 -25.19 -23.11
C ASP A 31 1.07 -23.83 -23.08
N ILE A 32 -0.02 -23.71 -23.84
CA ILE A 32 -0.76 -22.46 -23.99
C ILE A 32 -2.17 -22.64 -23.44
N ALA A 33 -2.59 -21.70 -22.60
CA ALA A 33 -3.98 -21.56 -22.16
C ALA A 33 -4.58 -20.29 -22.79
N LEU A 34 -5.68 -20.45 -23.52
CA LEU A 34 -6.48 -19.34 -24.06
C LEU A 34 -7.69 -19.09 -23.15
N TYR A 35 -7.85 -17.83 -22.73
CA TYR A 35 -8.97 -17.39 -21.90
C TYR A 35 -9.85 -16.42 -22.69
N GLU A 36 -11.08 -16.83 -23.01
CA GLU A 36 -12.05 -16.00 -23.71
C GLU A 36 -13.18 -15.60 -22.76
N TYR A 37 -13.51 -14.31 -22.76
CA TYR A 37 -14.56 -13.74 -21.92
C TYR A 37 -15.68 -13.20 -22.81
N GLN A 38 -16.91 -13.67 -22.59
CA GLN A 38 -18.09 -13.23 -23.31
C GLN A 38 -19.14 -12.72 -22.33
N GLY A 39 -19.63 -11.50 -22.54
CA GLY A 39 -20.72 -10.95 -21.75
C GLY A 39 -21.14 -9.56 -22.19
N THR A 40 -22.28 -9.09 -21.69
CA THR A 40 -22.79 -7.74 -21.96
C THR A 40 -22.21 -6.73 -20.98
N TYR A 41 -21.50 -5.73 -21.49
CA TYR A 41 -21.00 -4.61 -20.69
C TYR A 41 -22.10 -3.55 -20.51
N THR A 42 -22.71 -3.48 -19.34
CA THR A 42 -23.63 -2.40 -18.99
C THR A 42 -22.84 -1.18 -18.52
N ILE A 43 -22.78 -0.15 -19.35
CA ILE A 43 -22.32 1.17 -18.93
C ILE A 43 -23.32 1.67 -17.89
N ASN A 44 -22.89 1.83 -16.64
CA ASN A 44 -23.69 2.47 -15.61
C ASN A 44 -24.01 3.91 -16.04
N SER A 45 -25.20 4.14 -16.61
CA SER A 45 -25.73 5.47 -16.96
C SER A 45 -26.22 6.23 -15.73
N ASN A 46 -25.47 6.15 -14.62
CA ASN A 46 -25.67 7.05 -13.49
C ASN A 46 -25.13 8.41 -13.91
N ASN A 47 -25.95 9.20 -14.61
CA ASN A 47 -25.64 10.59 -14.97
C ASN A 47 -25.39 11.36 -13.67
N LYS A 48 -24.13 11.44 -13.25
CA LYS A 48 -23.70 12.22 -12.10
C LYS A 48 -23.86 13.70 -12.45
N VAL A 49 -25.00 14.27 -12.07
CA VAL A 49 -25.25 15.71 -12.22
C VAL A 49 -24.33 16.44 -11.24
N ARG A 50 -23.46 17.29 -11.79
CA ARG A 50 -22.52 18.08 -11.00
C ARG A 50 -23.25 19.27 -10.38
N THR A 51 -23.06 19.50 -9.09
CA THR A 51 -23.59 20.69 -8.41
C THR A 51 -23.00 21.97 -9.03
N HIS A 52 -23.82 23.00 -9.18
CA HIS A 52 -23.38 24.27 -9.72
C HIS A 52 -22.26 24.89 -8.87
N PRO A 53 -21.17 25.43 -9.46
CA PRO A 53 -20.03 25.97 -8.71
C PRO A 53 -20.39 27.05 -7.69
N ASN A 54 -21.38 27.90 -7.99
CA ASN A 54 -21.80 28.97 -7.09
C ASN A 54 -22.38 28.45 -5.77
N ILE A 55 -23.14 27.35 -5.82
CA ILE A 55 -23.71 26.72 -4.62
C ILE A 55 -22.60 26.13 -3.75
N ILE A 56 -21.58 25.53 -4.37
CA ILE A 56 -20.43 25.01 -3.63
C ILE A 56 -19.72 26.15 -2.89
N ARG A 57 -19.53 27.30 -3.55
CA ARG A 57 -18.93 28.49 -2.92
C ARG A 57 -19.80 29.02 -1.78
N GLN A 58 -21.11 29.14 -1.99
CA GLN A 58 -22.05 29.62 -0.98
C GLN A 58 -22.06 28.73 0.28
N VAL A 59 -22.07 27.40 0.09
CA VAL A 59 -21.95 26.42 1.19
C VAL A 59 -20.64 26.59 1.98
N GLN A 60 -19.57 26.99 1.30
CA GLN A 60 -18.25 27.17 1.90
C GLN A 60 -18.10 28.51 2.63
N THR A 61 -18.78 29.57 2.19
CA THR A 61 -18.62 30.93 2.74
C THR A 61 -19.69 31.30 3.75
N GLU A 62 -20.97 30.99 3.47
CA GLU A 62 -22.12 31.50 4.24
C GLU A 62 -22.65 30.50 5.26
N PHE A 63 -22.30 29.22 5.11
CA PHE A 63 -22.93 28.14 5.85
C PHE A 63 -21.95 27.33 6.72
N THR A 64 -20.82 27.91 7.10
CA THR A 64 -19.73 27.25 7.83
C THR A 64 -20.23 26.50 9.07
N ASP A 65 -21.14 27.13 9.84
CA ASP A 65 -21.58 26.65 11.16
C ASP A 65 -22.91 25.86 11.15
N LYS A 66 -23.66 25.87 10.03
CA LYS A 66 -24.97 25.18 9.95
C LYS A 66 -24.86 23.69 9.64
N LYS A 67 -25.87 22.89 10.03
CA LYS A 67 -25.87 21.45 9.71
C LYS A 67 -26.20 21.22 8.23
N PRO A 68 -25.64 20.19 7.57
CA PRO A 68 -25.88 19.92 6.14
C PRO A 68 -27.36 19.81 5.73
N LYS A 69 -28.22 19.32 6.63
CA LYS A 69 -29.66 19.22 6.39
C LYS A 69 -30.36 20.59 6.34
N GLU A 70 -29.95 21.51 7.21
CA GLU A 70 -30.51 22.88 7.26
C GLU A 70 -30.10 23.67 6.01
N ILE A 71 -28.83 23.52 5.60
CA ILE A 71 -28.30 24.14 4.37
C ILE A 71 -29.04 23.62 3.14
N PHE A 72 -29.32 22.32 3.09
CA PHE A 72 -30.08 21.71 2.01
C PHE A 72 -31.50 22.28 1.92
N LEU A 73 -32.19 22.39 3.06
CA LEU A 73 -33.54 22.93 3.11
C LEU A 73 -33.55 24.39 2.63
N GLN A 74 -32.63 25.20 3.13
CA GLN A 74 -32.56 26.62 2.82
C GLN A 74 -32.22 26.87 1.34
N LEU A 75 -31.24 26.15 0.77
CA LEU A 75 -30.89 26.29 -0.65
C LEU A 75 -32.00 25.83 -1.61
N ASN A 76 -32.79 24.82 -1.21
CA ASN A 76 -33.95 24.39 -1.99
C ASN A 76 -35.13 25.37 -1.88
N GLN A 77 -35.25 26.11 -0.77
CA GLN A 77 -36.25 27.17 -0.61
C GLN A 77 -35.89 28.42 -1.42
N ASP A 78 -34.61 28.78 -1.47
CA ASP A 78 -34.15 30.00 -2.13
C ASP A 78 -34.10 29.88 -3.67
N ASN A 79 -33.75 28.70 -4.22
CA ASN A 79 -33.65 28.55 -5.68
C ASN A 79 -33.69 27.09 -6.19
N SER A 80 -34.88 26.57 -6.49
CA SER A 80 -35.08 25.16 -6.91
C SER A 80 -34.34 24.74 -8.18
N MET A 81 -33.97 25.66 -9.07
CA MET A 81 -33.32 25.33 -10.36
C MET A 81 -31.82 25.05 -10.25
N THR A 82 -31.16 25.58 -9.22
CA THR A 82 -29.71 25.40 -9.00
C THR A 82 -29.39 24.71 -7.69
N ALA A 83 -30.42 24.39 -6.89
CA ALA A 83 -30.28 23.76 -5.60
C ALA A 83 -29.55 22.40 -5.67
N PRO A 84 -28.80 22.05 -4.61
CA PRO A 84 -28.17 20.74 -4.53
C PRO A 84 -29.24 19.65 -4.49
N HIS A 85 -29.06 18.59 -5.28
CA HIS A 85 -30.03 17.51 -5.43
C HIS A 85 -30.05 16.55 -4.23
N ASP A 86 -28.94 16.49 -3.49
CA ASP A 86 -28.80 15.63 -2.30
C ASP A 86 -27.96 16.34 -1.24
N THR A 87 -28.34 16.13 0.02
CA THR A 87 -27.56 16.52 1.21
C THR A 87 -26.13 15.99 1.15
N LYS A 88 -25.87 14.88 0.44
CA LYS A 88 -24.52 14.35 0.21
C LYS A 88 -23.59 15.34 -0.50
N GLN A 89 -24.12 16.18 -1.40
CA GLN A 89 -23.32 17.19 -2.12
C GLN A 89 -22.79 18.26 -1.15
N ILE A 90 -23.61 18.70 -0.20
CA ILE A 90 -23.24 19.65 0.86
C ILE A 90 -22.23 19.02 1.82
N LYS A 91 -22.44 17.76 2.23
CA LYS A 91 -21.48 17.03 3.07
C LYS A 91 -20.10 16.95 2.39
N ASN A 92 -20.07 16.61 1.11
CA ASN A 92 -18.84 16.54 0.33
C ASN A 92 -18.17 17.91 0.18
N ALA A 93 -18.93 18.99 -0.02
CA ALA A 93 -18.41 20.35 -0.11
C ALA A 93 -17.73 20.79 1.20
N LYS A 94 -18.38 20.57 2.36
CA LYS A 94 -17.80 20.85 3.68
C LYS A 94 -16.57 20.01 3.99
N TYR A 95 -16.61 18.71 3.65
CA TYR A 95 -15.46 17.82 3.82
C TYR A 95 -14.25 18.31 3.01
N ARG A 96 -14.45 18.71 1.75
CA ARG A 96 -13.40 19.26 0.90
C ARG A 96 -12.81 20.54 1.48
N GLN A 97 -13.65 21.45 2.00
CA GLN A 97 -13.19 22.69 2.64
C GLN A 97 -12.35 22.42 3.90
N LYS A 98 -12.77 21.48 4.75
CA LYS A 98 -11.97 21.07 5.92
C LYS A 98 -10.63 20.47 5.51
N LYS A 99 -10.60 19.70 4.41
CA LYS A 99 -9.37 19.11 3.88
C LYS A 99 -8.44 20.18 3.30
N THR A 100 -8.96 21.16 2.56
CA THR A 100 -8.15 22.27 2.01
C THR A 100 -7.64 23.19 3.12
N ASN A 101 -8.44 23.47 4.15
CA ASN A 101 -8.01 24.30 5.28
C ASN A 101 -6.98 23.57 6.17
N LYS A 102 -7.07 22.25 6.29
CA LYS A 102 -5.99 21.44 6.91
C LYS A 102 -4.71 21.42 6.06
N SER A 103 -4.80 21.55 4.74
CA SER A 103 -3.62 21.59 3.87
C SER A 103 -3.04 22.99 3.67
N SER A 104 -3.65 24.03 4.22
CA SER A 104 -3.18 25.43 4.14
C SER A 104 -2.54 25.95 5.43
N SER A 105 -2.57 25.16 6.51
CA SER A 105 -1.52 25.28 7.52
C SER A 105 -0.29 24.68 6.85
N SER A 106 0.59 25.55 6.35
CA SER A 106 1.96 25.13 6.14
C SER A 106 2.47 24.67 7.50
N ASN A 107 2.36 23.38 7.79
CA ASN A 107 3.15 22.79 8.85
C ASN A 107 4.57 23.25 8.55
N ASN A 108 5.13 24.07 9.43
CA ASN A 108 6.49 24.55 9.24
C ASN A 108 7.34 23.28 9.19
N ILE A 109 8.18 23.13 8.16
CA ILE A 109 9.05 21.95 8.01
C ILE A 109 9.88 21.76 9.29
N THR A 110 10.21 22.85 9.98
CA THR A 110 10.84 22.82 11.31
C THR A 110 10.01 22.08 12.35
N ASP A 111 8.69 22.31 12.39
CA ASP A 111 7.79 21.66 13.34
C ASP A 111 7.63 20.17 13.03
N GLU A 112 7.55 19.80 11.74
CA GLU A 112 7.48 18.38 11.33
C GLU A 112 8.77 17.62 11.67
N ILE A 113 9.94 18.24 11.45
CA ILE A 113 11.23 17.65 11.84
C ILE A 113 11.31 17.51 13.35
N LEU A 114 10.87 18.54 14.10
CA LEU A 114 10.87 18.50 15.56
C LEU A 114 9.94 17.41 16.09
N GLU A 115 8.77 17.21 15.47
CA GLU A 115 7.83 16.14 15.82
C GLU A 115 8.47 14.76 15.62
N VAL A 116 9.13 14.53 14.47
CA VAL A 116 9.85 13.27 14.20
C VAL A 116 10.97 13.02 15.22
N LEU A 117 11.70 14.07 15.61
CA LEU A 117 12.73 13.97 16.64
C LEU A 117 12.13 13.73 18.04
N SER A 118 10.96 14.30 18.35
CA SER A 118 10.22 13.96 19.58
C SER A 118 9.82 12.50 19.57
N MET A 119 9.29 12.00 18.45
CA MET A 119 8.92 10.59 18.31
C MET A 119 10.11 9.65 18.48
N LEU A 120 11.32 10.04 18.05
CA LEU A 120 12.53 9.25 18.28
C LEU A 120 12.83 9.06 19.78
N ASN A 121 12.47 10.03 20.62
CA ASN A 121 12.69 9.94 22.06
C ASN A 121 11.51 9.28 22.80
N ASP A 122 10.29 9.53 22.36
CA ASP A 122 9.09 9.18 23.11
C ASP A 122 8.39 7.92 22.60
N HIS A 123 8.56 7.58 21.31
CA HIS A 123 7.78 6.53 20.67
C HIS A 123 8.59 5.23 20.50
N PRO A 124 8.16 4.11 21.11
CA PRO A 124 8.94 2.85 21.16
C PRO A 124 9.08 2.12 19.81
N PHE A 125 8.46 2.65 18.76
CA PHE A 125 8.56 2.11 17.41
C PHE A 125 9.60 2.83 16.56
N VAL A 126 9.93 4.09 16.85
CA VAL A 126 10.86 4.89 16.05
C VAL A 126 12.25 4.73 16.67
N GLN A 127 13.16 4.11 15.93
CA GLN A 127 14.44 3.66 16.48
C GLN A 127 15.62 4.47 15.96
N GLN A 128 15.52 4.98 14.74
CA GLN A 128 16.57 5.79 14.14
C GLN A 128 16.01 6.75 13.11
N VAL A 129 16.57 7.97 13.09
CA VAL A 129 16.32 8.96 12.04
C VAL A 129 17.67 9.28 11.39
N ILE A 130 17.80 9.00 10.09
CA ILE A 130 19.01 9.21 9.31
C ILE A 130 18.77 10.38 8.37
N HIS A 131 19.45 11.50 8.59
CA HIS A 131 19.39 12.68 7.72
C HIS A 131 20.75 12.95 7.09
N LYS A 132 20.79 13.00 5.75
CA LYS A 132 22.00 13.32 4.96
C LYS A 132 21.79 14.65 4.24
N LYS A 133 22.88 15.39 4.03
CA LYS A 133 22.86 16.68 3.35
C LYS A 133 22.15 16.56 1.99
N GLY A 134 21.10 17.36 1.79
CA GLY A 134 20.35 17.43 0.54
C GLY A 134 19.44 16.22 0.27
N GLN A 135 19.23 15.35 1.25
CA GLN A 135 18.34 14.19 1.14
C GLN A 135 17.23 14.27 2.17
N VAL A 136 16.09 13.66 1.86
CA VAL A 136 14.99 13.53 2.82
C VAL A 136 15.37 12.51 3.89
N PRO A 137 15.02 12.72 5.17
CA PRO A 137 15.34 11.77 6.22
C PRO A 137 14.77 10.38 5.93
N SER A 138 15.53 9.35 6.28
CA SER A 138 15.04 7.97 6.36
C SER A 138 14.81 7.60 7.82
N ILE A 139 13.73 6.87 8.09
CA ILE A 139 13.33 6.52 9.45
C ILE A 139 13.27 5.00 9.56
N LEU A 140 13.95 4.47 10.56
CA LEU A 140 13.95 3.06 10.90
C LEU A 140 12.97 2.80 12.03
N CYS A 141 12.07 1.85 11.80
CA CYS A 141 10.99 1.54 12.73
C CYS A 141 10.93 0.06 13.07
N TYR A 142 10.92 -0.26 14.37
CA TYR A 142 10.62 -1.58 14.92
C TYR A 142 10.36 -1.45 16.43
N THR A 143 9.64 -2.42 16.99
CA THR A 143 9.56 -2.60 18.45
C THR A 143 10.60 -3.63 18.91
N GLU A 144 10.99 -3.58 20.18
CA GLU A 144 11.88 -4.59 20.77
C GLU A 144 11.32 -6.00 20.69
N GLN A 145 9.99 -6.15 20.85
CA GLN A 145 9.31 -7.43 20.72
C GLN A 145 9.43 -7.96 19.30
N GLN A 146 9.17 -7.13 18.28
CA GLN A 146 9.36 -7.51 16.88
C GLN A 146 10.82 -7.92 16.60
N MET A 147 11.79 -7.21 17.18
CA MET A 147 13.20 -7.52 16.99
C MET A 147 13.57 -8.87 17.63
N THR A 148 13.03 -9.15 18.81
CA THR A 148 13.19 -10.45 19.51
C THR A 148 12.60 -11.59 18.70
N ASP A 149 11.36 -11.45 18.23
CA ASP A 149 10.69 -12.51 17.46
C ASP A 149 11.38 -12.72 16.10
N PHE A 150 11.86 -11.65 15.48
CA PHE A 150 12.64 -11.73 14.25
C PHE A 150 14.01 -12.40 14.45
N LYS A 151 14.72 -12.10 15.55
CA LYS A 151 15.96 -12.80 15.95
C LYS A 151 15.73 -14.30 16.07
N MET A 152 14.64 -14.70 16.72
CA MET A 152 14.29 -16.10 16.88
C MET A 152 13.95 -16.78 15.55
N PHE A 153 13.33 -16.06 14.63
CA PHE A 153 13.11 -16.53 13.27
C PHE A 153 14.44 -16.75 12.54
N LEU A 154 15.33 -15.76 12.56
CA LEU A 154 16.64 -15.82 11.89
C LEU A 154 17.56 -16.92 12.44
N ALA A 155 17.46 -17.25 13.72
CA ALA A 155 18.26 -18.32 14.34
C ALA A 155 17.95 -19.72 13.78
N ARG A 156 16.89 -19.87 12.98
CA ARG A 156 16.53 -21.13 12.33
C ARG A 156 17.09 -21.19 10.92
N SER A 157 17.50 -22.40 10.50
CA SER A 157 18.07 -22.64 9.17
C SER A 157 17.02 -22.77 8.05
N ASP A 158 15.72 -22.76 8.38
CA ASP A 158 14.62 -23.07 7.45
C ASP A 158 13.73 -21.86 7.08
N GLY A 159 14.15 -20.64 7.45
CA GLY A 159 13.39 -19.41 7.23
C GLY A 159 13.85 -18.58 6.04
N ALA A 160 12.91 -18.04 5.26
CA ALA A 160 13.16 -16.98 4.29
C ALA A 160 12.58 -15.64 4.77
N VAL A 161 13.39 -14.58 4.72
CA VAL A 161 12.90 -13.20 4.93
C VAL A 161 12.43 -12.66 3.60
N GLY A 162 11.18 -12.22 3.54
CA GLY A 162 10.68 -11.40 2.45
C GLY A 162 11.00 -9.93 2.70
N VAL A 163 11.37 -9.22 1.63
CA VAL A 163 11.53 -7.77 1.64
C VAL A 163 10.45 -7.21 0.73
N ASP A 164 9.53 -6.46 1.31
CA ASP A 164 8.37 -5.96 0.58
C ASP A 164 8.32 -4.43 0.64
N ARG A 165 8.32 -3.79 -0.53
CA ARG A 165 8.16 -2.34 -0.65
C ARG A 165 6.70 -2.10 -1.04
N THR A 166 5.88 -1.79 -0.05
CA THR A 166 4.43 -1.97 -0.16
C THR A 166 3.68 -0.66 -0.38
N PHE A 167 3.97 0.37 0.43
CA PHE A 167 3.07 1.52 0.55
C PHE A 167 3.77 2.87 0.34
N ASN A 168 3.09 3.75 -0.39
CA ASN A 168 3.32 5.19 -0.37
C ASN A 168 2.57 5.78 0.83
N LEU A 169 3.26 6.00 1.95
CA LEU A 169 2.74 6.79 3.08
C LEU A 169 3.01 8.26 2.80
N GLY A 170 2.06 8.91 2.12
CA GLY A 170 2.23 10.27 1.63
C GLY A 170 3.34 10.32 0.60
N ASN A 171 4.45 10.97 0.93
CA ASN A 171 5.61 11.11 0.04
C ASN A 171 6.73 10.09 0.33
N PHE A 172 6.52 9.14 1.24
CA PHE A 172 7.52 8.16 1.64
C PHE A 172 7.13 6.75 1.19
N PHE A 173 8.11 6.01 0.67
CA PHE A 173 8.03 4.58 0.52
C PHE A 173 8.24 3.90 1.86
N VAL A 174 7.56 2.77 2.04
CA VAL A 174 7.73 1.88 3.18
C VAL A 174 8.27 0.56 2.68
N THR A 175 9.48 0.21 3.10
CA THR A 175 10.04 -1.13 2.92
C THR A 175 9.93 -1.88 4.24
N ALA A 176 9.12 -2.94 4.25
CA ALA A 176 8.92 -3.81 5.39
C ALA A 176 9.62 -5.15 5.17
N LEU A 177 10.25 -5.67 6.22
CA LEU A 177 10.63 -7.08 6.25
C LEU A 177 9.42 -7.92 6.67
N VAL A 178 9.26 -9.08 6.05
CA VAL A 178 8.19 -10.02 6.37
C VAL A 178 8.77 -11.41 6.58
N TYR A 179 8.22 -12.16 7.53
CA TYR A 179 8.74 -13.47 7.91
C TYR A 179 7.62 -14.38 8.43
N LYS A 180 7.81 -15.70 8.38
CA LYS A 180 6.86 -16.64 8.99
C LYS A 180 7.07 -16.71 10.50
N HIS A 181 6.05 -16.37 11.27
CA HIS A 181 6.16 -16.35 12.73
C HIS A 181 5.94 -17.74 13.34
N HIS A 182 7.03 -18.42 13.69
CA HIS A 182 6.99 -19.84 14.09
C HIS A 182 6.35 -20.14 15.44
N ARG A 183 6.18 -19.15 16.32
CA ARG A 183 5.50 -19.36 17.62
C ARG A 183 3.99 -19.29 17.54
N VAL A 184 3.45 -18.90 16.38
CA VAL A 184 2.01 -18.78 16.17
C VAL A 184 1.63 -19.76 15.07
N ILE A 185 0.53 -20.48 15.27
CA ILE A 185 -0.03 -21.40 14.29
C ILE A 185 -1.47 -20.96 14.05
N LYS A 186 -1.84 -20.75 12.79
CA LYS A 186 -3.23 -20.44 12.42
C LYS A 186 -4.10 -21.65 12.74
N LYS A 187 -5.21 -21.44 13.44
CA LYS A 187 -6.14 -22.52 13.82
C LYS A 187 -6.70 -23.27 12.61
N ASP A 188 -7.00 -22.53 11.53
CA ASP A 188 -7.69 -23.08 10.36
C ASP A 188 -6.72 -23.84 9.43
N THR A 189 -5.58 -23.23 9.11
CA THR A 189 -4.64 -23.79 8.12
C THR A 189 -3.55 -24.66 8.73
N LYS A 190 -3.39 -24.64 10.07
CA LYS A 190 -2.28 -25.26 10.80
C LYS A 190 -0.88 -24.84 10.31
N ASP A 191 -0.78 -23.70 9.63
CA ASP A 191 0.48 -23.11 9.14
C ASP A 191 0.84 -21.85 9.94
N HIS A 192 2.12 -21.49 9.89
CA HIS A 192 2.65 -20.28 10.50
C HIS A 192 2.20 -19.03 9.71
N PRO A 193 1.64 -18.01 10.38
CA PRO A 193 1.29 -16.75 9.73
C PRO A 193 2.53 -15.95 9.32
N ILE A 194 2.37 -15.11 8.30
CA ILE A 194 3.38 -14.11 7.92
C ILE A 194 3.19 -12.88 8.81
N PHE A 195 4.27 -12.42 9.43
CA PHE A 195 4.32 -11.25 10.30
C PHE A 195 5.18 -10.16 9.66
N ILE A 196 4.89 -8.90 10.03
CA ILE A 196 5.67 -7.73 9.65
C ILE A 196 6.79 -7.54 10.69
N GLY A 197 8.03 -7.55 10.20
CA GLY A 197 9.25 -7.26 10.94
C GLY A 197 9.65 -5.79 10.87
N PRO A 198 10.95 -5.49 11.00
CA PRO A 198 11.46 -4.12 10.92
C PRO A 198 11.11 -3.43 9.60
N MET A 199 10.92 -2.11 9.67
CA MET A 199 10.46 -1.28 8.55
C MET A 199 11.36 -0.08 8.34
N LEU A 200 11.56 0.31 7.08
CA LEU A 200 12.27 1.50 6.66
C LEU A 200 11.31 2.43 5.93
N LEU A 201 11.16 3.65 6.44
CA LEU A 201 10.52 4.75 5.72
C LEU A 201 11.60 5.55 5.00
N HIS A 202 11.50 5.67 3.68
CA HIS A 202 12.49 6.34 2.85
C HIS A 202 11.85 6.97 1.62
N LYS A 203 12.58 7.80 0.88
CA LYS A 203 12.13 8.35 -0.40
C LYS A 203 12.92 7.83 -1.60
N ASP A 204 14.08 7.23 -1.36
CA ASP A 204 14.99 6.78 -2.40
C ASP A 204 15.25 5.28 -2.29
N ALA A 205 15.02 4.55 -3.38
CA ALA A 205 15.34 3.13 -3.47
C ALA A 205 16.85 2.90 -3.78
N SER A 206 17.74 3.74 -3.24
CA SER A 206 19.17 3.63 -3.54
C SER A 206 19.82 2.47 -2.78
N TYR A 207 20.86 1.87 -3.37
CA TYR A 207 21.66 0.83 -2.71
C TYR A 207 22.14 1.29 -1.32
N LYS A 208 22.57 2.55 -1.18
CA LYS A 208 23.07 3.09 0.09
C LYS A 208 21.99 3.12 1.17
N THR A 209 20.74 3.41 0.81
CA THR A 209 19.62 3.46 1.75
C THR A 209 19.32 2.06 2.28
N TYR A 210 19.20 1.07 1.39
CA TYR A 210 19.01 -0.32 1.80
C TYR A 210 20.20 -0.91 2.54
N PHE A 211 21.42 -0.66 2.07
CA PHE A 211 22.63 -1.12 2.74
C PHE A 211 22.73 -0.59 4.17
N SER A 212 22.40 0.69 4.39
CA SER A 212 22.35 1.28 5.73
C SER A 212 21.32 0.59 6.61
N PHE A 213 20.12 0.32 6.09
CA PHE A 213 19.06 -0.37 6.81
C PHE A 213 19.47 -1.79 7.21
N PHE A 214 19.97 -2.58 6.26
CA PHE A 214 20.40 -3.95 6.53
C PHE A 214 21.63 -4.03 7.42
N SER A 215 22.57 -3.09 7.30
CA SER A 215 23.75 -3.00 8.18
C SER A 215 23.35 -2.68 9.62
N HIS A 216 22.39 -1.76 9.81
CA HIS A 216 21.84 -1.49 11.14
C HIS A 216 21.25 -2.76 11.74
N LEU A 217 20.39 -3.45 11.00
CA LEU A 217 19.79 -4.70 11.46
C LEU A 217 20.84 -5.77 11.80
N ALA A 218 21.84 -5.96 10.93
CA ALA A 218 22.94 -6.90 11.21
C ALA A 218 23.66 -6.58 12.52
N SER A 219 23.89 -5.29 12.80
CA SER A 219 24.50 -4.83 14.05
C SER A 219 23.62 -5.14 15.27
N GLU A 220 22.31 -4.93 15.17
CA GLU A 220 21.33 -5.24 16.22
C GLU A 220 21.25 -6.75 16.52
N PHE A 221 21.50 -7.58 15.51
CA PHE A 221 21.50 -9.02 15.64
C PHE A 221 22.82 -9.60 16.17
N LYS A 222 23.89 -8.80 16.25
CA LYS A 222 25.26 -9.26 16.55
C LYS A 222 25.69 -10.42 15.64
N ILE A 223 25.17 -10.45 14.42
CA ILE A 223 25.53 -11.47 13.43
C ILE A 223 26.80 -10.98 12.73
N ASN A 224 27.93 -11.63 13.01
CA ASN A 224 29.23 -11.30 12.41
C ASN A 224 29.26 -11.53 10.89
N SER A 225 28.31 -12.31 10.39
CA SER A 225 28.16 -12.68 8.99
C SER A 225 26.67 -12.84 8.68
N LEU A 226 25.92 -11.74 8.67
CA LEU A 226 24.71 -11.76 7.85
C LEU A 226 25.28 -11.77 6.42
N GLU A 227 25.49 -12.96 5.85
CA GLU A 227 25.59 -13.10 4.40
C GLU A 227 24.21 -12.72 3.84
N LEU A 228 23.92 -11.44 3.91
CA LEU A 228 23.02 -10.76 3.01
C LEU A 228 23.65 -10.93 1.64
N ARG A 229 23.40 -12.10 1.05
CA ARG A 229 23.34 -12.23 -0.40
C ARG A 229 22.17 -11.37 -0.82
N ILE A 230 22.36 -10.05 -0.79
CA ILE A 230 21.62 -9.12 -1.61
C ILE A 230 22.03 -9.55 -3.01
N PRO A 231 21.18 -10.27 -3.76
CA PRO A 231 21.53 -10.61 -5.13
C PRO A 231 21.94 -9.32 -5.84
N GLU A 232 22.98 -9.36 -6.67
CA GLU A 232 23.46 -8.20 -7.43
C GLU A 232 22.31 -7.51 -8.21
N GLU A 233 21.25 -8.28 -8.50
CA GLU A 233 19.95 -7.82 -8.95
C GLU A 233 18.88 -8.02 -7.84
N LEU A 234 18.79 -7.08 -6.92
CA LEU A 234 17.66 -6.98 -5.99
C LEU A 234 16.44 -6.44 -6.77
N VAL A 235 15.67 -7.36 -7.36
CA VAL A 235 14.42 -7.01 -8.07
C VAL A 235 13.33 -6.77 -7.04
N PHE A 236 13.04 -5.49 -6.79
CA PHE A 236 11.88 -5.10 -6.00
C PHE A 236 10.62 -5.23 -6.86
N GLY A 237 9.59 -5.88 -6.32
CA GLY A 237 8.24 -5.69 -6.83
C GLY A 237 7.87 -4.22 -6.74
N SER A 238 7.49 -3.63 -7.87
CA SER A 238 6.92 -2.29 -7.94
C SER A 238 5.48 -2.45 -8.36
N ASP A 239 4.54 -2.03 -7.51
CA ASP A 239 3.12 -1.95 -7.84
C ASP A 239 2.81 -0.76 -8.77
N ASP A 240 3.83 -0.11 -9.34
CA ASP A 240 3.66 0.88 -10.39
C ASP A 240 3.25 0.16 -11.68
N GLU A 241 1.94 0.03 -11.85
CA GLU A 241 1.29 -0.43 -13.07
C GLU A 241 1.75 0.39 -14.29
N LYS A 242 2.68 -0.19 -15.06
CA LYS A 242 2.67 -0.27 -16.53
C LYS A 242 3.87 -1.09 -17.01
N GLY A 243 3.59 -2.35 -17.31
CA GLY A 243 4.34 -3.20 -18.23
C GLY A 243 5.79 -3.47 -17.87
N ASP A 244 6.04 -4.60 -17.21
CA ASP A 244 7.05 -5.54 -17.67
C ASP A 244 6.90 -6.89 -16.96
N ASP A 245 6.81 -7.96 -17.75
CA ASP A 245 6.53 -9.35 -17.37
C ASP A 245 7.70 -10.06 -16.64
N GLN A 246 8.37 -9.39 -15.71
CA GLN A 246 9.45 -10.02 -14.92
C GLN A 246 9.39 -9.62 -13.44
N CYS A 247 8.30 -9.97 -12.76
CA CYS A 247 8.18 -9.80 -11.31
C CYS A 247 8.28 -11.15 -10.59
N ASN A 248 9.49 -11.72 -10.54
CA ASN A 248 9.77 -12.89 -9.69
C ASN A 248 10.24 -12.41 -8.31
N GLN A 249 9.42 -12.66 -7.28
CA GLN A 249 9.79 -12.51 -5.87
C GLN A 249 11.04 -13.34 -5.56
N ARG A 250 12.21 -12.71 -5.46
CA ARG A 250 13.41 -13.36 -4.92
C ARG A 250 13.49 -13.10 -3.43
N CYS A 251 13.30 -14.16 -2.65
CA CYS A 251 13.63 -14.19 -1.23
C CYS A 251 15.14 -14.06 -1.05
N ILE A 252 15.58 -13.37 0.00
CA ILE A 252 17.00 -13.38 0.41
C ILE A 252 17.21 -14.67 1.21
N PRO A 253 17.95 -15.67 0.70
CA PRO A 253 18.31 -16.83 1.50
C PRO A 253 19.32 -16.41 2.57
N ILE A 254 19.09 -16.83 3.80
CA ILE A 254 20.03 -16.65 4.91
C ILE A 254 20.58 -18.04 5.23
N SER A 255 21.88 -18.24 4.98
CA SER A 255 22.60 -19.44 5.42
C SER A 255 23.43 -19.09 6.64
N ASN A 256 23.29 -19.91 7.70
CA ASN A 256 24.23 -19.96 8.81
C ASN A 256 25.48 -20.74 8.43
#